data_AF-A0A3P6DLA2-F1
#
_entry.id   AF-A0A3P6DLA2-F1
#
_cell.length_a   1.000
_cell.length_b   1.000
_cell.length_c   1.000
_cell.angle_alpha   90.00
_cell.angle_beta   90.00
_cell.angle_gamma   90.00
#
_symmetry.space_group_name_H-M   'P 1'
#
loop_
_entity.id
_entity.type
_entity.pdbx_description
1 polymer ?
#
loop_
_entity_poly.entity_id
_entity_poly.type
_entity_poly.pdbx_seq_one_letter_code
_entity_poly.pdbx_strand_id
1 'polypeptide(L)' 'MINLPPTGLCRAPIYPWLYWHLWKNRNRLVFEDKSCTEQELILKALKDARN' A
#
# COMPACT_ATOMS: atom_id res chain seq x y z
N MET A 1 -23.93 3.15 -7.60
CA MET A 1 -22.61 3.72 -7.24
C MET A 1 -21.77 3.72 -8.51
N ILE A 2 -21.45 4.87 -9.10
CA ILE A 2 -20.56 4.95 -10.26
C ILE A 2 -19.13 4.98 -9.73
N ASN A 3 -18.36 3.94 -10.03
CA ASN A 3 -16.92 3.93 -9.74
C ASN A 3 -16.25 4.84 -10.78
N LEU A 4 -15.79 6.00 -10.35
CA LEU A 4 -14.91 6.82 -11.16
C LEU A 4 -13.59 6.08 -11.36
N PRO A 5 -12.98 6.15 -12.56
CA PRO A 5 -11.65 5.59 -12.76
C PRO A 5 -10.69 6.23 -11.75
N PRO A 6 -9.72 5.48 -11.20
CA PRO A 6 -8.79 6.02 -10.22
C PRO A 6 -7.89 7.07 -10.85
N THR A 7 -8.32 8.33 -10.78
CA THR A 7 -7.60 9.47 -11.31
C THR A 7 -6.37 9.72 -10.43
N GLY A 8 -5.17 9.62 -11.02
CA GLY A 8 -3.89 9.89 -10.35
C GLY A 8 -3.03 8.66 -10.06
N LEU A 9 -3.57 7.44 -10.09
CA LEU A 9 -2.76 6.22 -9.92
C LEU A 9 -1.92 5.87 -11.16
N CYS A 10 -2.26 6.39 -12.34
CA CYS A 10 -1.52 6.10 -13.57
C CYS A 10 -0.24 6.92 -13.75
N ARG A 11 0.06 7.87 -12.86
CA ARG A 11 1.24 8.74 -12.98
C ARG A 11 2.52 8.10 -12.44
N ALA A 12 2.39 7.21 -11.46
CA ALA A 12 3.52 6.54 -10.83
C ALA A 12 3.25 5.04 -10.71
N PRO A 13 4.27 4.19 -10.89
CA PRO A 13 4.12 2.76 -10.70
C PRO A 13 3.81 2.43 -9.24
N ILE A 14 2.81 1.57 -9.01
CA ILE A 14 2.43 1.12 -7.65
C ILE A 14 3.38 0.06 -7.07
N TYR A 15 4.02 -0.73 -7.93
CA TYR A 15 4.80 -1.89 -7.49
C TYR A 15 5.94 -1.56 -6.50
N PRO A 16 6.71 -0.46 -6.61
CA PRO A 16 7.76 -0.14 -5.63
C PRO A 16 7.18 0.11 -4.24
N TRP A 17 6.06 0.82 -4.16
CA TRP A 17 5.37 1.12 -2.91
C TRP A 17 4.77 -0.14 -2.28
N LEU A 18 4.21 -1.04 -3.09
CA LEU A 18 3.69 -2.31 -2.61
C LEU A 18 4.79 -3.16 -1.96
N TYR A 19 5.93 -3.34 -2.64
CA TYR A 19 7.07 -4.07 -2.08
C TYR A 19 7.62 -3.43 -0.81
N TRP A 20 7.71 -2.09 -0.78
CA TRP A 20 8.13 -1.35 0.40
C TRP A 20 7.21 -1.60 1.61
N HIS A 21 5.89 -1.56 1.41
CA HIS A 21 4.93 -1.81 2.49
C HIS A 21 4.89 -3.28 2.93
N LEU A 22 5.07 -4.24 2.02
CA LEU A 22 5.23 -5.66 2.37
C LEU A 22 6.46 -5.88 3.25
N TRP A 23 7.60 -5.32 2.85
CA TRP A 23 8.84 -5.40 3.62
C TRP A 23 8.66 -4.78 5.01
N LYS A 24 8.12 -3.56 5.12
CA LYS A 24 7.86 -2.92 6.42
C LYS A 24 6.93 -3.75 7.31
N ASN A 25 5.80 -4.22 6.78
CA ASN A 25 4.86 -5.01 7.56
C ASN A 25 5.47 -6.34 8.04
N ARG A 26 6.31 -6.98 7.22
CA ARG A 26 7.05 -8.17 7.66
C ARG A 26 7.99 -7.86 8.82
N ASN A 27 8.72 -6.75 8.76
CA ASN A 27 9.59 -6.32 9.85
C ASN A 27 8.79 -6.02 11.12
N ARG A 28 7.67 -5.31 11.02
CA ARG A 28 6.80 -5.04 12.18
C ARG A 28 6.22 -6.31 12.79
N LEU A 29 5.87 -7.30 11.98
CA LEU A 29 5.41 -8.59 12.48
C LEU A 29 6.53 -9.32 13.24
N VAL A 30 7.76 -9.35 12.68
CA VAL A 30 8.89 -10.07 13.30
C VAL A 30 9.40 -9.38 14.56
N PHE A 31 9.49 -8.05 14.55
CA PHE A 31 10.15 -7.30 15.62
C PHE A 31 9.19 -6.64 16.62
N GLU A 32 7.91 -6.46 16.25
CA GLU A 32 6.90 -5.81 17.10
C GLU A 32 5.65 -6.67 17.36
N ASP A 33 5.56 -7.88 16.80
CA ASP A 33 4.36 -8.75 16.82
C ASP A 33 3.08 -8.03 16.33
N LYS A 34 3.25 -7.08 15.40
CA LYS A 34 2.14 -6.30 14.81
C LYS A 34 1.84 -6.77 13.40
N SER A 35 0.62 -7.27 13.20
CA SER A 35 0.07 -7.57 11.87
C SER A 35 -0.72 -6.38 11.32
N CYS A 36 -0.98 -6.42 10.01
CA CYS A 36 -1.77 -5.43 9.27
C CYS A 36 -2.60 -6.20 8.25
N THR A 37 -3.84 -5.76 8.00
CA THR A 37 -4.69 -6.41 7.00
C THR A 37 -4.23 -6.07 5.58
N GLU A 38 -4.55 -6.93 4.62
CA GLU A 38 -4.21 -6.72 3.22
C GLU A 38 -4.82 -5.41 2.69
N GLN A 39 -6.04 -5.07 3.13
CA GLN A 39 -6.76 -3.85 2.77
C GLN A 39 -6.04 -2.61 3.29
N GLU A 40 -5.58 -2.62 4.54
CA GLU A 40 -4.82 -1.51 5.11
C GLU A 40 -3.46 -1.33 4.41
N LEU A 41 -2.80 -2.44 4.06
CA LEU A 41 -1.53 -2.44 3.32
C LEU A 41 -1.71 -1.82 1.94
N ILE A 42 -2.69 -2.29 1.18
CA ILE A 42 -2.99 -1.79 -0.17
C ILE A 42 -3.38 -0.30 -0.12
N LEU A 43 -4.19 0.10 0.87
CA LEU A 43 -4.57 1.50 1.03
C LEU A 43 -3.37 2.41 1.29
N LYS A 44 -2.42 1.98 2.14
CA LYS A 44 -1.19 2.74 2.40
C LYS A 44 -0.31 2.82 1.14
N ALA A 45 -0.15 1.71 0.42
CA ALA A 45 0.62 1.69 -0.82
C ALA A 45 0.01 2.61 -1.90
N LEU A 46 -1.31 2.63 -2.04
CA LEU A 46 -2.02 3.50 -2.98
C LEU A 46 -1.90 4.99 -2.62
N LYS A 47 -1.98 5.32 -1.33
CA LYS A 47 -1.82 6.71 -0.85
C LYS A 47 -0.40 7.21 -1.10
N ASP A 48 0.61 6.40 -0.79
CA ASP A 48 2.01 6.77 -0.98
C ASP A 48 2.39 6.84 -2.46
N ALA A 49 1.84 5.97 -3.31
CA ALA A 49 2.06 6.03 -4.76
C ALA A 49 1.43 7.24 -5.45
N ARG A 50 0.47 7.91 -4.79
CA ARG A 50 -0.22 9.08 -5.33
C ARG A 50 0.49 10.40 -5.00
N ASN A 51 1.19 10.46 -3.86
CA ASN A 51 1.90 11.64 -3.37
C ASN A 51 3.26 11.78 -4.03
#